data_AF-A0A2I0D1W5-F1
#
_entry.id   AF-A0A2I0D1W5-F1
#
_cell.length_a   1.000
_cell.length_b   1.000
_cell.length_c   1.000
_cell.angle_alpha   90.00
_cell.angle_beta   90.00
_cell.angle_gamma   90.00
#
_symmetry.space_group_name_H-M   'P 1'
#
loop_
_entity.id
_entity.type
_entity.pdbx_description
1 polymer ?
#
loop_
_entity_poly.entity_id
_entity_poly.type
_entity_poly.pdbx_seq_one_letter_code
_entity_poly.pdbx_strand_id
1 'polypeptide(L)'
;MGIFDKLTGKPATLTPKSALVLSAITVIAADGVIDEAEINDLAKIVRGDKKSIQTAMDVLKANKFPGVIDMVAATLDEKQKLATLAILCDLAMSDGVLAGEEKAILQMYMDKFGVSEAALKPIIEAIAIKNDFSIFS
;
A
#
# COMPACT_ATOMS: atom_id res chain seq x y z
N MET A 1 35.57 4.58 5.43
CA MET A 1 34.50 4.39 4.43
C MET A 1 35.15 4.25 3.06
N GLY A 2 34.74 3.27 2.24
CA GLY A 2 35.42 2.88 1.01
C GLY A 2 34.94 3.62 -0.24
N ILE A 3 35.82 3.74 -1.24
CA ILE A 3 35.62 4.45 -2.52
C ILE A 3 34.49 3.87 -3.40
N PHE A 4 34.11 2.61 -3.16
CA PHE A 4 33.06 1.91 -3.93
C PHE A 4 31.64 2.16 -3.42
N ASP A 5 31.50 2.73 -2.22
CA ASP A 5 30.19 3.05 -1.61
C ASP A 5 29.43 4.17 -2.37
N LYS A 6 30.13 4.89 -3.25
CA LYS A 6 29.55 5.88 -4.18
C LYS A 6 29.06 5.28 -5.50
N LEU A 7 29.41 4.02 -5.82
CA LEU A 7 29.06 3.36 -7.07
C LEU A 7 27.82 2.47 -6.93
N THR A 8 27.50 2.03 -5.73
CA THR A 8 26.18 1.48 -5.39
C THR A 8 25.26 2.66 -5.12
N GLY A 9 24.32 2.94 -6.04
CA GLY A 9 23.29 3.95 -5.80
C GLY A 9 22.70 3.77 -4.40
N LYS A 10 22.58 4.85 -3.63
CA LYS A 10 22.05 4.78 -2.26
C LYS A 10 20.75 3.97 -2.29
N PRO A 11 20.56 2.98 -1.40
CA PRO A 11 19.30 2.26 -1.34
C PRO A 11 18.18 3.28 -1.19
N ALA A 12 17.18 3.19 -2.07
CA ALA A 12 16.05 4.10 -2.09
C ALA A 12 15.42 4.12 -0.70
N THR A 13 15.53 5.24 0.00
CA THR A 13 15.01 5.37 1.36
C THR A 13 13.52 5.63 1.28
N LEU A 14 12.71 4.80 1.93
CA LEU A 14 11.27 5.03 1.98
C LEU A 14 10.97 6.32 2.74
N THR A 15 10.06 7.10 2.17
CA THR A 15 9.35 8.19 2.82
C THR A 15 7.96 7.70 3.18
N PRO A 16 7.20 8.37 4.07
CA PRO A 16 5.84 7.95 4.38
C PRO A 16 4.93 7.83 3.14
N LYS A 17 5.07 8.74 2.17
CA LYS A 17 4.30 8.69 0.92
C LYS A 17 4.70 7.49 0.05
N SER A 18 6.00 7.22 -0.11
CA SER A 18 6.43 6.07 -0.90
C SER A 18 6.18 4.74 -0.18
N ALA A 19 6.15 4.72 1.15
CA ALA A 19 5.73 3.55 1.92
C ALA A 19 4.23 3.26 1.73
N LEU A 20 3.37 4.28 1.69
CA LEU A 20 1.97 4.14 1.32
C LEU A 20 1.82 3.56 -0.10
N VAL A 21 2.54 4.11 -1.09
CA VAL A 21 2.48 3.58 -2.46
C VAL A 21 2.97 2.14 -2.53
N LEU A 22 4.07 1.83 -1.84
CA LEU A 22 4.61 0.47 -1.79
C LEU A 22 3.56 -0.51 -1.27
N SER A 23 2.80 -0.12 -0.24
CA SER A 23 1.70 -0.95 0.25
C SER A 23 0.53 -1.07 -0.73
N ALA A 24 0.19 0.00 -1.45
CA ALA A 24 -0.85 -0.03 -2.47
C ALA A 24 -0.48 -0.94 -3.65
N ILE A 25 0.80 -0.90 -4.09
CA ILE A 25 1.31 -1.79 -5.14
C ILE A 25 1.16 -3.26 -4.73
N THR A 26 1.42 -3.61 -3.46
CA THR A 26 1.28 -5.00 -3.02
C THR A 26 -0.16 -5.50 -3.07
N VAL A 27 -1.16 -4.63 -3.03
CA VAL A 27 -2.58 -5.00 -3.15
C VAL A 27 -3.02 -5.04 -4.61
N ILE A 28 -2.63 -4.04 -5.41
CA ILE A 28 -3.06 -3.89 -6.81
C ILE A 28 -2.33 -4.88 -7.75
N ALA A 29 -1.02 -5.03 -7.60
CA ALA A 29 -0.17 -5.78 -8.53
C ALA A 29 0.44 -7.01 -7.85
N ALA A 30 -0.42 -7.94 -7.42
CA ALA A 30 0.02 -9.19 -6.79
C ALA A 30 0.89 -10.05 -7.72
N ASP A 31 0.70 -9.94 -9.05
CA ASP A 31 1.50 -10.63 -10.07
C ASP A 31 2.82 -9.91 -10.42
N GLY A 32 3.04 -8.71 -9.89
CA GLY A 32 4.24 -7.90 -10.10
C GLY A 32 4.27 -7.08 -11.39
N VAL A 33 3.19 -7.04 -12.17
CA VAL A 33 3.05 -6.19 -13.35
C VAL A 33 2.12 -5.03 -13.02
N ILE A 34 2.54 -3.81 -13.32
CA ILE A 34 1.71 -2.61 -13.12
C ILE A 34 1.40 -2.01 -14.49
N ASP A 35 0.12 -1.90 -14.84
CA ASP A 35 -0.32 -1.25 -16.07
C ASP A 35 -0.51 0.27 -15.91
N GLU A 36 -0.86 0.96 -17.01
CA GLU A 36 -1.01 2.42 -16.99
C GLU A 36 -2.24 2.88 -16.16
N ALA A 37 -3.31 2.08 -16.10
CA ALA A 37 -4.48 2.38 -15.28
C ALA A 37 -4.14 2.30 -13.80
N GLU A 38 -3.42 1.26 -13.40
CA GLU A 38 -2.95 1.05 -12.03
C GLU A 38 -1.96 2.14 -11.60
N ILE A 39 -1.04 2.55 -12.48
CA ILE A 39 -0.15 3.71 -12.22
C ILE A 39 -0.96 4.99 -11.98
N ASN A 40 -2.04 5.21 -12.75
CA ASN A 40 -2.90 6.37 -12.56
C ASN A 40 -3.64 6.33 -11.22
N ASP A 41 -4.08 5.16 -10.78
CA ASP A 41 -4.71 4.99 -9.47
C ASP A 41 -3.72 5.21 -8.32
N LEU A 42 -2.51 4.66 -8.42
CA LEU A 42 -1.42 4.96 -7.49
C LEU A 42 -1.10 6.46 -7.43
N ALA A 43 -1.12 7.14 -8.59
CA ALA A 43 -0.89 8.58 -8.65
C ALA A 43 -2.00 9.38 -7.94
N LYS A 44 -3.26 8.95 -7.97
CA LYS A 44 -4.35 9.59 -7.22
C LYS A 44 -4.10 9.51 -5.71
N ILE A 45 -3.64 8.36 -5.21
CA ILE A 45 -3.35 8.13 -3.78
C ILE A 45 -2.32 9.16 -3.26
N VAL A 46 -1.24 9.38 -4.00
CA VAL A 46 -0.18 10.31 -3.61
C VAL A 46 -0.30 11.71 -4.21
N ARG A 47 -1.48 12.07 -4.73
CA ARG A 47 -1.77 13.40 -5.28
C ARG A 47 -0.78 13.83 -6.37
N GLY A 48 -0.45 12.90 -7.26
CA GLY A 48 0.43 13.11 -8.42
C GLY A 48 1.93 13.04 -8.12
N ASP A 49 2.35 12.64 -6.91
CA ASP A 49 3.77 12.50 -6.55
C ASP A 49 4.41 11.25 -7.20
N LYS A 50 4.76 11.39 -8.47
CA LYS A 50 5.42 10.33 -9.27
C LYS A 50 6.75 9.86 -8.68
N LYS A 51 7.46 10.71 -7.93
CA LYS A 51 8.73 10.33 -7.30
C LYS A 51 8.51 9.30 -6.19
N SER A 52 7.44 9.46 -5.42
CA SER A 52 7.05 8.48 -4.40
C SER A 52 6.69 7.12 -5.03
N ILE A 53 6.04 7.13 -6.19
CA ILE A 53 5.72 5.90 -6.95
C ILE A 53 6.99 5.21 -7.43
N GLN A 54 7.89 5.94 -8.09
CA GLN A 54 9.15 5.37 -8.55
C GLN A 54 9.97 4.78 -7.39
N THR A 55 10.06 5.51 -6.28
CA THR A 55 10.75 5.06 -5.07
C THR A 55 10.17 3.74 -4.55
N ALA A 56 8.83 3.61 -4.50
CA ALA A 56 8.16 2.39 -4.08
C ALA A 56 8.46 1.22 -5.02
N MET A 57 8.38 1.43 -6.34
CA MET A 57 8.70 0.41 -7.34
C MET A 57 10.16 -0.05 -7.25
N ASP A 58 11.10 0.87 -7.05
CA ASP A 58 12.52 0.54 -6.90
C ASP A 58 12.78 -0.29 -5.64
N VAL A 59 12.10 0.03 -4.54
CA VAL A 59 12.17 -0.74 -3.29
C VAL A 59 11.57 -2.14 -3.47
N LEU A 60 10.44 -2.28 -4.16
CA LEU A 60 9.80 -3.58 -4.44
C LEU A 60 10.66 -4.46 -5.38
N LYS A 61 11.37 -3.86 -6.33
CA LYS A 61 12.32 -4.60 -7.18
C LYS A 61 13.52 -5.10 -6.39
N ALA A 62 14.01 -4.31 -5.44
CA ALA A 62 15.16 -4.66 -4.61
C ALA A 62 14.82 -5.63 -3.47
N ASN A 63 13.56 -5.67 -3.03
CA ASN A 63 13.10 -6.43 -1.87
C ASN A 63 11.82 -7.20 -2.22
N LYS A 64 11.80 -8.51 -2.00
CA LYS A 64 10.62 -9.33 -2.32
C LYS A 64 9.54 -9.19 -1.26
N PHE A 65 8.29 -9.28 -1.70
CA PHE A 65 7.16 -9.55 -0.81
C PHE A 65 7.31 -10.93 -0.15
N PRO A 66 6.96 -11.11 1.15
CA PRO A 66 6.34 -10.15 2.07
C PRO A 66 7.33 -9.23 2.83
N GLY A 67 8.64 -9.32 2.60
CA GLY A 67 9.66 -8.57 3.35
C GLY A 67 9.54 -7.04 3.28
N VAL A 68 8.88 -6.51 2.24
CA VAL A 68 8.57 -5.08 2.12
C VAL A 68 7.61 -4.56 3.19
N ILE A 69 6.77 -5.42 3.78
CA ILE A 69 5.80 -5.04 4.81
C ILE A 69 6.53 -4.51 6.06
N ASP A 70 7.66 -5.13 6.43
CA ASP A 70 8.49 -4.69 7.54
C ASP A 70 9.05 -3.29 7.31
N MET A 71 9.47 -3.00 6.08
CA MET A 71 10.02 -1.70 5.70
C MET A 71 8.94 -0.61 5.75
N VAL A 72 7.72 -0.92 5.28
CA VAL A 72 6.57 -0.01 5.38
C VAL A 72 6.25 0.24 6.85
N ALA A 73 6.13 -0.81 7.67
CA ALA A 73 5.79 -0.70 9.09
C ALA A 73 6.80 0.10 9.92
N ALA A 74 8.08 0.04 9.55
CA ALA A 74 9.15 0.81 10.18
C ALA A 74 9.18 2.29 9.73
N THR A 75 8.62 2.60 8.55
CA THR A 75 8.61 3.97 8.00
C THR A 75 7.42 4.79 8.50
N LEU A 76 6.28 4.15 8.75
CA LEU A 76 5.03 4.81 9.08
C LEU A 76 4.83 5.00 10.60
N ASP A 77 4.31 6.16 10.98
CA ASP A 77 3.77 6.37 12.33
C ASP A 77 2.39 5.69 12.53
N GLU A 78 1.86 5.69 13.75
CA GLU A 78 0.59 5.01 14.08
C GLU A 78 -0.60 5.55 13.29
N LYS A 79 -0.68 6.87 13.10
CA LYS A 79 -1.77 7.51 12.36
C LYS A 79 -1.67 7.18 10.87
N GLN A 80 -0.45 7.16 10.34
CA GLN A 80 -0.17 6.78 8.97
C GLN A 80 -0.46 5.30 8.72
N LYS A 81 -0.14 4.40 9.65
CA LYS A 81 -0.48 2.97 9.55
C LYS A 81 -1.98 2.75 9.41
N LEU A 82 -2.78 3.40 10.25
CA LEU A 82 -4.24 3.30 10.18
C LEU A 82 -4.79 3.89 8.88
N ALA A 83 -4.27 5.05 8.44
CA ALA A 83 -4.66 5.66 7.18
C ALA A 83 -4.28 4.78 5.98
N THR A 84 -3.10 4.15 6.01
CA THR A 84 -2.65 3.20 4.99
C THR A 84 -3.62 2.03 4.91
N LEU A 85 -3.95 1.37 6.03
CA LEU A 85 -4.91 0.27 6.03
C LEU A 85 -6.27 0.68 5.44
N ALA A 86 -6.78 1.86 5.79
CA ALA A 86 -8.02 2.37 5.23
C ALA A 86 -7.96 2.52 3.69
N ILE A 87 -6.84 3.04 3.18
CA ILE A 87 -6.61 3.17 1.73
C ILE A 87 -6.50 1.80 1.06
N LEU A 88 -5.79 0.85 1.67
CA LEU A 88 -5.68 -0.51 1.12
C LEU A 88 -7.02 -1.23 1.09
N CYS A 89 -7.85 -1.06 2.13
CA CYS A 89 -9.22 -1.58 2.13
C CYS A 89 -10.04 -0.96 1.01
N ASP A 90 -9.90 0.35 0.77
CA ASP A 90 -10.64 1.05 -0.28
C ASP A 90 -10.28 0.53 -1.68
N LEU A 91 -9.00 0.27 -1.92
CA LEU A 91 -8.49 -0.30 -3.17
C LEU A 91 -9.00 -1.72 -3.38
N ALA A 92 -8.88 -2.56 -2.36
CA ALA A 92 -9.27 -3.97 -2.43
C ALA A 92 -10.80 -4.19 -2.46
N MET A 93 -11.59 -3.16 -2.15
CA MET A 93 -13.06 -3.23 -2.17
C MET A 93 -13.67 -2.52 -3.37
N SER A 94 -12.90 -2.19 -4.41
CA SER A 94 -13.39 -1.44 -5.57
C SER A 94 -14.59 -2.11 -6.27
N ASP A 95 -14.65 -3.44 -6.32
CA ASP A 95 -15.78 -4.21 -6.86
C ASP A 95 -16.82 -4.61 -5.79
N GLY A 96 -16.72 -4.03 -4.58
CA GLY A 96 -17.61 -4.30 -3.45
C GLY A 96 -17.33 -5.60 -2.69
N VAL A 97 -16.37 -6.41 -3.13
CA VAL A 97 -15.98 -7.67 -2.48
C VAL A 97 -14.48 -7.74 -2.30
N LEU A 98 -14.04 -8.04 -1.08
CA LEU A 98 -12.64 -8.31 -0.79
C LEU A 98 -12.28 -9.73 -1.25
N ALA A 99 -11.44 -9.87 -2.27
CA ALA A 99 -11.02 -11.18 -2.78
C ALA A 99 -10.01 -11.85 -1.84
N GLY A 100 -9.83 -13.18 -2.00
CA GLY A 100 -9.06 -13.99 -1.06
C GLY A 100 -7.58 -13.58 -0.93
N GLU A 101 -6.94 -13.16 -2.02
CA GLU A 101 -5.53 -12.75 -2.02
C GLU A 101 -5.33 -11.38 -1.37
N GLU A 102 -6.14 -10.38 -1.73
CA GLU A 102 -6.09 -9.04 -1.15
C GLU A 102 -6.38 -9.08 0.36
N LYS A 103 -7.33 -9.94 0.78
CA LYS A 103 -7.62 -10.17 2.19
C LYS A 103 -6.40 -10.68 2.95
N ALA A 104 -5.64 -11.62 2.36
CA ALA A 104 -4.44 -12.13 2.99
C ALA A 104 -3.38 -11.03 3.15
N ILE A 105 -3.19 -10.19 2.12
CA ILE A 105 -2.24 -9.07 2.14
C ILE A 105 -2.64 -8.03 3.18
N LEU A 106 -3.92 -7.67 3.25
CA LEU A 106 -4.45 -6.78 4.30
C LEU A 106 -4.21 -7.35 5.70
N GLN A 107 -4.45 -8.64 5.90
CA GLN A 107 -4.20 -9.30 7.19
C GLN A 107 -2.72 -9.21 7.57
N MET A 108 -1.80 -9.43 6.62
CA MET A 108 -0.36 -9.28 6.89
C MET A 108 0.00 -7.84 7.33
N TYR A 109 -0.61 -6.82 6.72
CA TYR A 109 -0.42 -5.42 7.15
C TYR A 109 -1.04 -5.15 8.52
N MET A 110 -2.22 -5.67 8.81
CA MET A 110 -2.87 -5.53 10.12
C MET A 110 -2.00 -6.12 11.23
N ASP A 111 -1.53 -7.35 11.03
CA ASP A 111 -0.66 -8.06 11.97
C ASP A 111 0.64 -7.29 12.19
N LYS A 112 1.26 -6.78 11.10
CA LYS A 112 2.51 -6.02 11.21
C LYS A 112 2.32 -4.65 11.85
N PHE A 113 1.20 -3.99 11.58
CA PHE A 113 0.92 -2.66 12.13
C PHE A 113 0.39 -2.73 13.56
N GLY A 114 -0.01 -3.92 14.04
CA GLY A 114 -0.63 -4.09 15.35
C GLY A 114 -2.05 -3.54 15.41
N VAL A 115 -2.75 -3.48 14.27
CA VAL A 115 -4.11 -2.95 14.18
C VAL A 115 -5.10 -4.10 14.24
N SER A 116 -5.92 -4.12 15.29
CA SER A 116 -6.97 -5.14 15.44
C SER A 116 -8.08 -4.99 14.40
N GLU A 117 -8.74 -6.10 14.09
CA GLU A 117 -9.95 -6.11 13.25
C GLU A 117 -11.06 -5.21 13.80
N ALA A 118 -11.23 -5.16 15.13
CA ALA A 118 -12.20 -4.29 15.77
C ALA A 118 -11.95 -2.79 15.50
N ALA A 119 -10.69 -2.38 15.37
CA ALA A 119 -10.32 -1.01 15.05
C ALA A 119 -10.56 -0.67 13.56
N LEU A 120 -10.46 -1.67 12.68
CA LEU A 120 -10.64 -1.51 11.23
C LEU A 120 -12.10 -1.68 10.78
N LYS A 121 -12.90 -2.43 11.54
CA LYS A 121 -14.33 -2.68 11.27
C LYS A 121 -15.14 -1.43 10.90
N PRO A 122 -15.14 -0.33 11.67
CA PRO A 122 -15.93 0.86 11.31
C PRO A 122 -15.46 1.51 9.99
N ILE A 123 -14.18 1.37 9.64
CA ILE A 123 -13.63 1.88 8.38
C ILE A 123 -14.14 1.01 7.21
N ILE A 124 -14.09 -0.31 7.36
CA ILE A 124 -14.60 -1.26 6.36
C ILE A 124 -16.10 -1.05 6.12
N GLU A 125 -16.89 -0.90 7.18
CA GLU A 125 -18.34 -0.64 7.09
C GLU A 125 -18.62 0.68 6.34
N ALA A 126 -17.87 1.75 6.63
CA ALA A 126 -18.00 3.01 5.93
C ALA A 126 -17.63 2.90 4.43
N ILE A 127 -16.58 2.15 4.09
CA ILE A 127 -16.18 1.90 2.70
C ILE A 127 -17.24 1.06 1.97
N ALA A 128 -17.80 0.04 2.63
CA ALA A 128 -18.88 -0.77 2.07
C ALA A 128 -20.10 0.08 1.71
N ILE A 129 -20.51 0.99 2.61
CA ILE A 129 -21.59 1.95 2.33
C ILE A 129 -21.22 2.89 1.18
N LYS A 130 -19.97 3.40 1.15
CA LYS A 130 -19.48 4.28 0.06
C LYS A 130 -19.54 3.59 -1.31
N ASN A 131 -19.31 2.28 -1.36
CA ASN A 131 -19.28 1.48 -2.59
C ASN A 131 -20.64 0.86 -2.95
N ASP A 132 -21.64 0.90 -2.06
CA ASP A 132 -22.97 0.38 -2.36
C ASP A 132 -23.77 1.37 -3.23
N PHE A 133 -23.61 1.25 -4.55
CA PHE A 133 -24.36 2.08 -5.51
C PHE A 133 -25.83 1.67 -5.65
N SER A 134 -26.24 0.53 -5.10
CA SER A 134 -27.64 0.08 -5.19
C SER A 134 -28.60 1.02 -4.46
N ILE A 135 -28.12 1.75 -3.45
CA ILE A 135 -28.92 2.72 -2.68
C ILE A 135 -29.31 3.98 -3.46
N PHE A 136 -28.68 4.22 -4.61
CA PHE A 136 -28.96 5.37 -5.49
C PHE A 136 -29.82 5.01 -6.70
N SER A 137 -30.40 3.80 -6.71
CA SER A 137 -31.32 3.32 -7.75
C SER A 137 -32.78 3.64 -7.48
#